data_AF-A0A2L0CEF2-F1
#
_entry.id   AF-A0A2L0CEF2-F1
#
_cell.length_a   1.000
_cell.length_b   1.000
_cell.length_c   1.000
_cell.angle_alpha   90.00
_cell.angle_beta   90.00
_cell.angle_gamma   90.00
#
_symmetry.space_group_name_H-M   'P 1'
#
loop_
_entity.id
_entity.type
_entity.pdbx_description
1 polymer ?
#
loop_
_entity_poly.entity_id
_entity_poly.type
_entity_poly.pdbx_seq_one_letter_code
_entity_poly.pdbx_strand_id
1 'polypeptide(L)'
;GLRAIHCYHEAKGESHRDVCLIPVSAHGTNPASAQMAGMTIEPVKVRQDGTIDVEDLKMKAEKFRDRLSCFMITYPSTNGVFEETVADLCDIVHQNGGQVYLDGANMNAQVGLCRPGDYGGDVSHLNLHKTFCIPHGGGGPGMGPIGVKSHLIPFLPGNDLV
;
A
#
# COMPACT_ATOMS: atom_id res chain seq x y z
N GLY A 1 -1.32 8.88 1.65
CA GLY A 1 -0.69 7.80 0.86
C GLY A 1 -1.29 7.73 -0.53
N LEU A 2 -2.47 7.12 -0.69
CA LEU A 2 -3.12 6.94 -2.01
C LEU A 2 -3.28 8.24 -2.80
N ARG A 3 -3.68 9.35 -2.16
CA ARG A 3 -3.74 10.66 -2.83
C ARG A 3 -2.37 11.20 -3.27
N ALA A 4 -1.29 10.93 -2.52
CA ALA A 4 0.06 11.32 -2.93
C ALA A 4 0.52 10.52 -4.17
N ILE A 5 0.17 9.22 -4.24
CA ILE A 5 0.37 8.40 -5.44
C ILE A 5 -0.41 8.97 -6.62
N HIS A 6 -1.69 9.33 -6.41
CA HIS A 6 -2.51 9.90 -7.47
C HIS A 6 -1.93 11.22 -8.01
N CYS A 7 -1.56 12.16 -7.13
CA CYS A 7 -0.95 13.42 -7.54
C CYS A 7 0.42 13.23 -8.21
N TYR A 8 1.18 12.21 -7.81
CA TYR A 8 2.40 11.80 -8.52
C TYR A 8 2.11 11.36 -9.96
N HIS A 9 1.07 10.55 -10.18
CA HIS A 9 0.63 10.18 -11.53
C HIS A 9 0.13 11.38 -12.33
N GLU A 10 -0.67 12.27 -11.72
CA GLU A 10 -1.15 13.51 -12.35
C GLU A 10 0.02 14.39 -12.83
N ALA A 11 1.05 14.58 -12.00
CA ALA A 11 2.22 15.38 -12.33
C ALA A 11 3.04 14.80 -13.50
N LYS A 12 2.90 13.50 -13.78
CA LYS A 12 3.51 12.82 -14.94
C LYS A 12 2.60 12.80 -16.17
N GLY A 13 1.41 13.40 -16.11
CA GLY A 13 0.41 13.30 -17.18
C GLY A 13 -0.32 11.96 -17.23
N GLU A 14 -0.23 11.16 -16.16
CA GLU A 14 -0.79 9.81 -16.06
C GLU A 14 -2.03 9.75 -15.15
N SER A 15 -2.83 10.83 -15.10
CA SER A 15 -4.02 10.95 -14.24
C SER A 15 -5.09 9.88 -14.47
N HIS A 16 -5.04 9.20 -15.62
CA HIS A 16 -5.91 8.07 -15.97
C HIS A 16 -5.57 6.77 -15.19
N ARG A 17 -4.46 6.74 -14.44
CA ARG A 17 -4.07 5.62 -13.58
C ARG A 17 -4.87 5.62 -12.28
N ASP A 18 -5.98 4.89 -12.27
CA ASP A 18 -6.95 4.84 -11.17
C ASP A 18 -7.19 3.44 -10.59
N VAL A 19 -6.59 2.38 -11.13
CA VAL A 19 -6.80 1.00 -10.65
C VAL A 19 -5.92 0.72 -9.42
N CYS A 20 -6.55 0.26 -8.34
CA CYS A 20 -5.92 -0.18 -7.11
C CYS A 20 -6.10 -1.69 -6.93
N LEU A 21 -4.99 -2.44 -6.99
CA LEU A 21 -4.98 -3.88 -6.74
C LEU A 21 -4.93 -4.14 -5.23
N ILE A 22 -5.83 -4.97 -4.71
CA ILE A 22 -5.93 -5.24 -3.26
C ILE A 22 -6.15 -6.74 -3.01
N PRO A 23 -5.27 -7.44 -2.27
CA PRO A 23 -5.50 -8.83 -1.87
C PRO A 23 -6.80 -8.99 -1.09
N VAL A 24 -7.54 -10.07 -1.33
CA VAL A 24 -8.79 -10.35 -0.59
C VAL A 24 -8.60 -10.56 0.91
N SER A 25 -7.36 -10.76 1.36
CA SER A 25 -6.98 -10.85 2.78
C SER A 25 -6.78 -9.50 3.45
N ALA A 26 -6.72 -8.38 2.70
CA ALA A 26 -6.41 -7.07 3.25
C ALA A 26 -7.42 -6.59 4.31
N HIS A 27 -6.97 -5.74 5.23
CA HIS A 27 -7.87 -5.11 6.18
C HIS A 27 -8.94 -4.28 5.46
N GLY A 28 -10.19 -4.27 5.95
CA GLY A 28 -11.32 -3.62 5.27
C GLY A 28 -11.17 -2.12 5.04
N THR A 29 -10.26 -1.46 5.77
CA THR A 29 -9.91 -0.05 5.52
C THR A 29 -9.22 0.15 4.17
N ASN A 30 -8.56 -0.86 3.62
CA ASN A 30 -7.81 -0.74 2.37
C ASN A 30 -8.74 -0.47 1.19
N PRO A 31 -9.73 -1.34 0.89
CA PRO A 31 -10.72 -1.03 -0.16
C PRO A 31 -11.55 0.21 0.17
N ALA A 32 -11.92 0.45 1.44
CA ALA A 32 -12.65 1.66 1.81
C ALA A 32 -11.84 2.95 1.51
N SER A 33 -10.54 2.95 1.80
CA SER A 33 -9.65 4.09 1.54
C SER A 33 -9.41 4.29 0.05
N ALA A 34 -9.26 3.21 -0.72
CA ALA A 34 -9.13 3.26 -2.17
C ALA A 34 -10.40 3.85 -2.82
N GLN A 35 -11.58 3.41 -2.37
CA GLN A 35 -12.86 3.98 -2.82
C GLN A 35 -12.95 5.48 -2.50
N MET A 36 -12.60 5.87 -1.27
CA MET A 36 -12.61 7.27 -0.84
C MET A 36 -11.62 8.12 -1.65
N ALA A 37 -10.50 7.54 -2.09
CA ALA A 37 -9.52 8.21 -2.94
C ALA A 37 -9.94 8.32 -4.42
N GLY A 38 -11.08 7.73 -4.81
CA GLY A 38 -11.62 7.74 -6.16
C GLY A 38 -11.04 6.66 -7.09
N MET A 39 -10.50 5.57 -6.53
CA MET A 39 -9.84 4.51 -7.28
C MET A 39 -10.81 3.39 -7.66
N THR A 40 -10.56 2.75 -8.81
CA THR A 40 -11.22 1.49 -9.20
C THR A 40 -10.55 0.33 -8.46
N ILE A 41 -11.29 -0.39 -7.61
CA ILE A 41 -10.74 -1.48 -6.80
C ILE A 41 -10.82 -2.80 -7.57
N GLU A 42 -9.68 -3.48 -7.69
CA GLU A 42 -9.59 -4.80 -8.33
C GLU A 42 -9.01 -5.81 -7.32
N PRO A 43 -9.80 -6.80 -6.86
CA PRO A 43 -9.34 -7.73 -5.84
C PRO A 43 -8.26 -8.66 -6.40
N VAL A 44 -7.24 -9.02 -5.61
CA VAL A 44 -6.20 -10.01 -5.95
C VAL A 44 -6.41 -11.27 -5.11
N LYS A 45 -6.29 -12.43 -5.75
CA LYS A 45 -6.49 -13.72 -5.09
C LYS A 45 -5.40 -14.01 -4.08
N VAL A 46 -5.76 -14.83 -3.10
CA VAL A 46 -4.87 -15.36 -2.07
C VAL A 46 -4.96 -16.88 -2.15
N ARG A 47 -3.83 -17.56 -2.02
CA ARG A 47 -3.72 -19.02 -2.05
C ARG A 47 -4.24 -19.63 -0.75
N GLN A 48 -4.42 -20.95 -0.74
CA GLN A 48 -4.91 -21.66 0.45
C GLN A 48 -3.98 -21.55 1.66
N ASP A 49 -2.67 -21.36 1.43
CA ASP A 49 -1.67 -21.14 2.47
C ASP A 49 -1.66 -19.70 3.03
N GLY A 50 -2.52 -18.82 2.50
CA GLY A 50 -2.64 -17.43 2.93
C GLY A 50 -1.67 -16.46 2.25
N THR A 51 -0.84 -16.92 1.32
CA THR A 51 0.05 -16.06 0.51
C THR A 51 -0.67 -15.45 -0.69
N ILE A 52 -0.17 -14.33 -1.20
CA ILE A 52 -0.77 -13.67 -2.37
C ILE A 52 -0.53 -14.53 -3.61
N ASP A 53 -1.57 -14.65 -4.45
CA ASP A 53 -1.44 -15.36 -5.72
C ASP A 53 -0.69 -14.49 -6.73
N VAL A 54 0.63 -14.71 -6.82
CA VAL A 54 1.56 -13.97 -7.69
C VAL A 54 1.10 -13.96 -9.15
N GLU A 55 0.56 -15.08 -9.66
CA GLU A 55 0.12 -15.18 -11.05
C GLU A 55 -1.14 -14.34 -11.31
N ASP A 56 -2.08 -14.32 -10.36
CA ASP A 56 -3.26 -13.48 -10.44
C ASP A 56 -2.89 -11.98 -10.33
N LEU A 57 -1.93 -11.63 -9.47
CA LEU A 57 -1.39 -10.26 -9.40
C LEU A 57 -0.77 -9.87 -10.74
N LYS A 58 0.12 -10.70 -11.29
CA LYS A 58 0.81 -10.43 -12.56
C LYS A 58 -0.17 -10.26 -13.71
N MET A 59 -1.12 -11.18 -13.85
CA MET A 59 -2.17 -11.11 -14.88
C MET A 59 -2.99 -9.81 -14.76
N LYS A 60 -3.33 -9.38 -13.54
CA LYS A 60 -4.06 -8.13 -13.31
C LYS A 60 -3.20 -6.89 -13.54
N ALA A 61 -1.95 -6.90 -13.10
CA ALA A 61 -1.01 -5.81 -13.34
C ALA A 61 -0.79 -5.59 -14.85
N GLU A 62 -0.69 -6.66 -15.63
CA GLU A 62 -0.59 -6.60 -17.09
C GLU A 62 -1.91 -6.15 -17.73
N LYS A 63 -3.05 -6.74 -17.32
CA LYS A 63 -4.39 -6.36 -17.82
C LYS A 63 -4.69 -4.88 -17.63
N PHE A 64 -4.29 -4.33 -16.48
CA PHE A 64 -4.54 -2.94 -16.11
C PHE A 64 -3.32 -2.06 -16.30
N ARG A 65 -2.26 -2.48 -17.02
CA ARG A 65 -0.98 -1.75 -17.12
C ARG A 65 -1.11 -0.25 -17.35
N ASP A 66 -1.99 0.16 -18.27
CA ASP A 66 -2.17 1.58 -18.61
C ASP A 66 -2.95 2.35 -17.52
N ARG A 67 -3.76 1.66 -16.71
CA ARG A 67 -4.56 2.25 -15.63
C ARG A 67 -4.05 1.93 -14.22
N LEU A 68 -2.99 1.12 -14.10
CA LEU A 68 -2.50 0.64 -12.82
C LEU A 68 -1.94 1.82 -12.03
N SER A 69 -2.61 2.14 -10.92
CA SER A 69 -2.23 3.23 -10.03
C SER A 69 -1.36 2.72 -8.89
N CYS A 70 -1.86 1.72 -8.16
CA CYS A 70 -1.12 1.13 -7.06
C CYS A 70 -1.56 -0.29 -6.69
N PHE A 71 -0.75 -0.92 -5.85
CA PHE A 71 -1.03 -2.15 -5.14
C PHE A 71 -0.96 -1.90 -3.64
N MET A 72 -2.00 -2.32 -2.90
CA MET A 72 -2.02 -2.25 -1.44
C MET A 72 -1.71 -3.62 -0.85
N ILE A 73 -0.61 -3.73 -0.11
CA ILE A 73 -0.19 -4.97 0.56
C ILE A 73 -0.02 -4.75 2.07
N THR A 74 -0.31 -5.76 2.88
CA THR A 74 0.02 -5.77 4.31
C THR A 74 1.16 -6.74 4.52
N TYR A 75 2.25 -6.32 5.19
CA TYR A 75 3.40 -7.19 5.45
C TYR A 75 3.83 -7.13 6.93
N PRO A 76 4.07 -8.29 7.60
CA PRO A 76 3.55 -9.61 7.20
C PRO A 76 2.03 -9.58 7.00
N SER A 77 1.49 -10.57 6.30
CA SER A 77 0.08 -10.59 5.90
C SER A 77 -0.87 -10.53 7.09
N THR A 78 -2.16 -10.27 6.83
CA THR A 78 -3.21 -10.27 7.88
C THR A 78 -3.39 -11.63 8.55
N ASN A 79 -2.90 -12.71 7.93
CA ASN A 79 -2.86 -14.05 8.49
C ASN A 79 -1.61 -14.30 9.37
N GLY A 80 -0.70 -13.31 9.49
CA GLY A 80 0.54 -13.41 10.26
C GLY A 80 1.67 -14.14 9.55
N VAL A 81 1.58 -14.33 8.23
CA VAL A 81 2.58 -15.04 7.42
C VAL A 81 3.51 -14.04 6.74
N PHE A 82 4.82 -14.30 6.77
CA PHE A 82 5.81 -13.60 5.98
C PHE A 82 5.85 -14.21 4.57
N GLU A 83 5.49 -13.41 3.57
CA GLU A 83 5.58 -13.83 2.17
C GLU A 83 7.03 -13.77 1.69
N GLU A 84 7.52 -14.86 1.09
CA GLU A 84 8.86 -14.94 0.50
C GLU A 84 8.99 -14.08 -0.77
N THR A 85 7.86 -13.81 -1.45
CA THR A 85 7.78 -13.15 -2.75
C THR A 85 7.50 -11.66 -2.67
N VAL A 86 7.52 -11.03 -1.49
CA VAL A 86 7.08 -9.63 -1.31
C VAL A 86 7.82 -8.64 -2.22
N ALA A 87 9.11 -8.84 -2.45
CA ALA A 87 9.91 -8.03 -3.37
C ALA A 87 9.47 -8.23 -4.82
N ASP A 88 9.25 -9.49 -5.24
CA ASP A 88 8.76 -9.82 -6.58
C ASP A 88 7.39 -9.19 -6.86
N LEU A 89 6.49 -9.18 -5.87
CA LEU A 89 5.19 -8.52 -5.99
C LEU A 89 5.34 -7.01 -6.23
N CYS A 90 6.27 -6.37 -5.52
CA CYS A 90 6.57 -4.95 -5.71
C CYS A 90 7.14 -4.69 -7.11
N ASP A 91 8.09 -5.50 -7.55
CA ASP A 91 8.70 -5.40 -8.88
C ASP A 91 7.68 -5.57 -10.00
N ILE A 92 6.76 -6.54 -9.90
CA ILE A 92 5.66 -6.72 -10.86
C ILE A 92 4.82 -5.44 -10.99
N VAL A 93 4.50 -4.79 -9.87
CA VAL A 93 3.70 -3.56 -9.85
C VAL A 93 4.48 -2.40 -10.46
N HIS A 94 5.75 -2.24 -10.09
CA HIS A 94 6.62 -1.19 -10.62
C HIS A 94 6.87 -1.34 -12.13
N GLN A 95 7.08 -2.57 -12.62
CA GLN A 95 7.24 -2.86 -14.05
C GLN A 95 6.01 -2.51 -14.88
N ASN A 96 4.82 -2.46 -14.27
CA ASN A 96 3.57 -2.05 -14.91
C ASN A 96 3.17 -0.60 -14.58
N GLY A 97 4.10 0.20 -14.04
CA GLY A 97 3.91 1.64 -13.80
C GLY A 97 3.12 2.00 -12.54
N GLY A 98 2.77 1.01 -11.72
CA GLY A 98 2.08 1.23 -10.44
C GLY A 98 3.02 1.68 -9.32
N GLN A 99 2.43 2.04 -8.18
CA GLN A 99 3.12 2.31 -6.91
C GLN A 99 2.72 1.28 -5.84
N VAL A 100 3.55 1.06 -4.84
CA VAL A 100 3.29 0.10 -3.76
C VAL A 100 2.96 0.84 -2.47
N TYR A 101 1.70 0.71 -2.03
CA TYR A 101 1.26 1.12 -0.71
C TYR A 101 1.37 -0.07 0.24
N LEU A 102 2.23 0.04 1.24
CA LEU A 102 2.36 -0.99 2.27
C LEU A 102 1.65 -0.56 3.55
N ASP A 103 0.62 -1.32 3.93
CA ASP A 103 -0.07 -1.20 5.19
C ASP A 103 0.87 -1.61 6.34
N GLY A 104 1.31 -0.62 7.10
CA GLY A 104 2.26 -0.78 8.19
C GLY A 104 1.61 -1.09 9.55
N ALA A 105 0.34 -1.49 9.60
CA ALA A 105 -0.30 -1.91 10.85
C ALA A 105 0.43 -3.08 11.54
N ASN A 106 1.12 -3.92 10.76
CA ASN A 106 1.89 -5.08 11.23
C ASN A 106 3.39 -4.80 11.41
N MET A 107 3.80 -3.52 11.44
CA MET A 107 5.22 -3.15 11.57
C MET A 107 5.89 -3.64 12.86
N ASN A 108 5.13 -4.02 13.89
CA ASN A 108 5.70 -4.60 15.11
C ASN A 108 6.47 -5.90 14.85
N ALA A 109 6.16 -6.61 13.76
CA ALA A 109 6.90 -7.81 13.33
C ALA A 109 8.12 -7.48 12.45
N GLN A 110 8.32 -6.22 12.06
CA GLN A 110 9.39 -5.78 11.16
C GLN A 110 10.45 -4.92 11.84
N VAL A 111 10.06 -4.10 12.84
CA VAL A 111 10.96 -3.13 13.48
C VAL A 111 12.23 -3.81 14.00
N GLY A 112 13.39 -3.37 13.50
CA GLY A 112 14.71 -3.91 13.84
C GLY A 112 15.15 -5.11 12.99
N LEU A 113 14.32 -5.61 12.07
CA LEU A 113 14.59 -6.80 11.25
C LEU A 113 14.59 -6.49 9.75
N CYS A 114 13.55 -5.79 9.27
CA CYS A 114 13.41 -5.41 7.87
C CYS A 114 12.69 -4.06 7.74
N ARG A 115 12.74 -3.45 6.55
CA ARG A 115 12.18 -2.11 6.29
C ARG A 115 11.37 -2.12 5.00
N PRO A 116 10.11 -1.64 4.99
CA PRO A 116 9.27 -1.52 3.78
C PRO A 116 9.98 -0.93 2.56
N GLY A 117 10.76 0.13 2.78
CA GLY A 117 11.47 0.79 1.70
C GLY A 117 12.59 -0.03 1.07
N ASP A 118 13.11 -1.08 1.72
CA ASP A 118 14.22 -1.88 1.21
C ASP A 118 13.76 -2.98 0.24
N TYR A 119 12.49 -3.39 0.33
CA TYR A 119 11.92 -4.45 -0.50
C TYR A 119 10.82 -3.95 -1.45
N GLY A 120 10.75 -2.65 -1.71
CA GLY A 120 9.93 -2.08 -2.79
C GLY A 120 8.70 -1.26 -2.36
N GLY A 121 8.48 -1.05 -1.06
CA GLY A 121 7.42 -0.15 -0.59
C GLY A 121 7.70 1.32 -0.90
N ASP A 122 6.76 1.99 -1.58
CA ASP A 122 6.86 3.42 -1.91
C ASP A 122 6.29 4.32 -0.80
N VAL A 123 5.20 3.88 -0.18
CA VAL A 123 4.54 4.61 0.90
C VAL A 123 3.93 3.63 1.90
N SER A 124 4.07 3.96 3.19
CA SER A 124 3.43 3.21 4.27
C SER A 124 2.84 4.14 5.29
N HIS A 125 1.65 3.81 5.79
CA HIS A 125 1.18 4.38 7.06
C HIS A 125 1.67 3.53 8.23
N LEU A 126 1.87 4.15 9.38
CA LEU A 126 2.18 3.47 10.64
C LEU A 126 1.06 3.69 11.65
N ASN A 127 0.63 2.64 12.35
CA ASN A 127 -0.30 2.81 13.47
C ASN A 127 0.50 3.06 14.75
N LEU A 128 0.70 4.33 15.13
CA LEU A 128 1.41 4.66 16.37
C LEU A 128 0.68 4.14 17.62
N HIS A 129 -0.65 4.00 17.53
CA HIS A 129 -1.52 3.43 18.56
C HIS A 129 -1.54 1.90 18.58
N LYS A 130 -0.76 1.24 17.71
CA LYS A 130 -0.52 -0.21 17.75
C LYS A 130 0.95 -0.47 18.07
N THR A 131 1.84 -0.19 17.11
CA THR A 131 3.27 -0.54 17.20
C THR A 131 4.04 0.37 18.15
N PHE A 132 3.65 1.65 18.27
CA PHE A 132 4.44 2.67 18.96
C PHE A 132 3.76 3.24 20.21
N CYS A 133 3.02 2.38 20.92
CA CYS A 133 2.57 2.58 22.31
C CYS A 133 1.57 3.71 22.60
N ILE A 134 1.04 4.45 21.61
CA ILE A 134 -0.10 5.35 21.89
C ILE A 134 -1.29 4.50 22.41
N PRO A 135 -1.95 4.88 23.52
CA PRO A 135 -2.99 4.04 24.13
C PRO A 135 -4.23 3.92 23.24
N HIS A 136 -4.85 2.73 23.23
CA HIS A 136 -6.03 2.44 22.41
C HIS A 136 -7.30 3.18 22.88
N GLY A 137 -7.39 3.55 24.16
CA GLY A 137 -8.42 4.47 24.70
C GLY A 137 -9.88 4.07 24.50
N GLY A 138 -10.18 2.78 24.27
CA GLY A 138 -11.55 2.32 23.99
C GLY A 138 -12.09 2.69 22.59
N GLY A 139 -11.21 3.10 21.67
CA GLY A 139 -11.57 3.50 20.30
C GLY A 139 -10.81 4.70 19.75
N GLY A 140 -9.81 5.22 20.46
CA GLY A 140 -9.01 6.38 20.09
C GLY A 140 -8.47 7.12 21.33
N PRO A 141 -7.47 8.00 21.18
CA PRO A 141 -6.96 8.56 19.93
C PRO A 141 -5.96 7.65 19.19
N GLY A 142 -5.77 7.91 17.91
CA GLY A 142 -4.76 7.26 17.09
C GLY A 142 -4.04 8.24 16.17
N MET A 143 -2.77 7.96 15.86
CA MET A 143 -2.01 8.67 14.84
C MET A 143 -1.56 7.70 13.74
N GLY A 144 -1.67 8.15 12.49
CA GLY A 144 -1.37 7.40 11.27
C GLY A 144 -0.38 8.12 10.34
N PRO A 145 0.85 8.46 10.78
CA PRO A 145 1.82 9.12 9.92
C PRO A 145 2.16 8.23 8.72
N ILE A 146 2.53 8.87 7.60
CA ILE A 146 3.01 8.17 6.41
C ILE A 146 4.51 8.42 6.21
N GLY A 147 5.25 7.36 5.95
CA GLY A 147 6.60 7.43 5.37
C GLY A 147 6.49 7.25 3.86
N VAL A 148 7.26 8.02 3.09
CA VAL A 148 7.26 7.95 1.63
C VAL A 148 8.69 7.94 1.07
N LYS A 149 8.87 7.33 -0.10
CA LYS A 149 10.07 7.49 -0.93
C LYS A 149 10.15 8.92 -1.49
N SER A 150 11.37 9.32 -1.88
CA SER A 150 11.69 10.71 -2.25
C SER A 150 10.84 11.27 -3.39
N HIS A 151 10.47 10.44 -4.37
CA HIS A 151 9.66 10.87 -5.51
C HIS A 151 8.21 11.23 -5.13
N LEU A 152 7.72 10.79 -3.97
CA LEU A 152 6.38 11.13 -3.47
C LEU A 152 6.37 12.35 -2.55
N ILE A 153 7.54 12.87 -2.11
CA ILE A 153 7.64 14.01 -1.19
C ILE A 153 6.90 15.26 -1.69
N PRO A 154 7.02 15.68 -2.97
CA PRO A 154 6.34 16.88 -3.46
C PRO A 154 4.81 16.82 -3.40
N PHE A 155 4.24 15.62 -3.21
CA PHE A 155 2.81 15.35 -3.22
C PHE A 155 2.27 15.02 -1.82
N LEU A 156 3.07 15.23 -0.78
CA LEU A 156 2.61 15.11 0.60
C LEU A 156 1.59 16.20 0.92
N PRO A 157 0.64 15.95 1.85
CA PRO A 157 -0.28 16.98 2.30
C PRO A 157 0.47 18.21 2.84
N GLY A 158 0.21 19.37 2.24
CA GLY A 158 0.66 20.67 2.75
C GLY A 158 -0.41 21.34 3.61
N ASN A 159 -0.08 22.51 4.15
CA ASN A 159 -1.03 23.40 4.82
C ASN A 159 -0.74 24.83 4.38
N ASP A 160 -1.74 25.56 3.91
CA ASP A 160 -1.63 26.98 3.52
C ASP A 160 -1.31 27.91 4.72
N LEU A 161 -1.34 27.39 5.94
CA LEU A 161 -1.05 28.10 7.19
C LEU A 161 0.45 28.06 7.59
N VAL A 162 1.34 27.59 6.72
CA VAL A 162 2.81 27.60 6.94
C VAL A 162 3.52 28.21 5.75
#